data_AF-A0A2V8R2A0-F1
#
_entry.id   AF-A0A2V8R2A0-F1
#
_cell.length_a   1.000
_cell.length_b   1.000
_cell.length_c   1.000
_cell.angle_alpha   90.00
_cell.angle_beta   90.00
_cell.angle_gamma   90.00
#
_symmetry.space_group_name_H-M   'P 1'
#
loop_
_entity.id
_entity.type
_entity.pdbx_description
1 polymer ?
#
loop_
_entity_poly.entity_id
_entity_poly.type
_entity_poly.pdbx_seq_one_letter_code
_entity_poly.pdbx_strand_id
1 'polypeptide(L)'
;MDAGAKRPTVLQGFDETLHVKNANAASRTIDDLIGEIKIARAATKALFDALSSQGVADVTVFGLEREGAEAQIEVRSFAPADATPEDPVCGSGNGCVAALVRREGLLAGDSYVARQGGRLGRDGRVEIRFDEDGSIWMGGQAVTCVEGLLNT
;
A
#
# COMPACT_ATOMS: atom_id res chain seq x y z
N MET A 1 -2.73 -37.51 24.80
CA MET A 1 -3.65 -37.60 23.65
C MET A 1 -4.08 -36.17 23.38
N ASP A 2 -3.42 -35.51 22.44
CA ASP A 2 -3.61 -34.08 22.17
C ASP A 2 -4.36 -33.92 20.84
N ALA A 3 -5.44 -33.15 20.86
CA ALA A 3 -6.34 -32.94 19.74
C ALA A 3 -5.73 -31.90 18.81
N GLY A 4 -5.31 -32.35 17.61
CA GLY A 4 -4.57 -31.56 16.63
C GLY A 4 -5.26 -30.25 16.25
N ALA A 5 -4.68 -29.14 16.71
CA ALA A 5 -5.02 -27.80 16.26
C ALA A 5 -4.76 -27.67 14.75
N LYS A 6 -5.80 -27.28 13.99
CA LYS A 6 -5.67 -26.91 12.57
C LYS A 6 -4.69 -25.74 12.45
N ARG A 7 -3.62 -25.93 11.68
CA ARG A 7 -2.66 -24.89 11.31
C ARG A 7 -3.39 -23.79 10.52
N PRO A 8 -3.00 -22.50 10.65
CA PRO A 8 -3.57 -21.44 9.83
C PRO A 8 -3.23 -21.70 8.37
N THR A 9 -4.24 -21.66 7.50
CA THR A 9 -4.05 -21.72 6.05
C THR A 9 -3.45 -20.39 5.61
N VAL A 10 -2.13 -20.34 5.46
CA VAL A 10 -1.47 -19.34 4.62
C VAL A 10 -2.07 -19.51 3.22
N LEU A 11 -2.59 -18.43 2.64
CA LEU A 11 -3.10 -18.39 1.26
C LEU A 11 -1.94 -18.72 0.31
N GLN A 12 -1.73 -20.02 0.05
CA GLN A 12 -0.81 -20.50 -0.96
C GLN A 12 -1.34 -20.07 -2.33
N GLY A 13 -0.56 -19.28 -3.06
CA GLY A 13 -0.87 -18.86 -4.43
C GLY A 13 -0.40 -17.47 -4.82
N PHE A 14 0.06 -16.63 -3.89
CA PHE A 14 0.56 -15.27 -4.20
C PHE A 14 2.08 -15.16 -4.40
N ASP A 15 2.82 -16.27 -4.28
CA ASP A 15 4.29 -16.29 -4.41
C ASP A 15 4.80 -16.16 -5.86
N GLU A 16 3.94 -16.17 -6.90
CA GLU A 16 4.42 -16.24 -8.29
C GLU A 16 4.10 -15.02 -9.19
N THR A 17 3.31 -14.03 -8.75
CA THR A 17 2.78 -13.00 -9.69
C THR A 17 3.07 -11.55 -9.32
N LEU A 18 3.73 -11.25 -8.19
CA LEU A 18 4.30 -9.92 -7.98
C LEU A 18 5.65 -10.01 -7.24
N HIS A 19 6.66 -10.54 -7.93
CA HIS A 19 8.04 -10.27 -7.59
C HIS A 19 8.32 -8.78 -7.83
N VAL A 20 8.11 -7.93 -6.81
CA VAL A 20 8.94 -6.74 -6.66
C VAL A 20 10.33 -7.25 -6.34
N LYS A 21 11.16 -7.45 -7.38
CA LYS A 21 12.57 -7.77 -7.20
C LYS A 21 13.13 -6.71 -6.26
N ASN A 22 13.62 -7.19 -5.11
CA ASN A 22 14.39 -6.42 -4.14
C ASN A 22 15.37 -5.52 -4.90
N ALA A 23 15.07 -4.21 -4.95
CA ALA A 23 15.90 -3.23 -5.64
C ALA A 23 17.09 -2.87 -4.76
N ASN A 24 17.87 -3.86 -4.34
CA ASN A 24 19.19 -3.64 -3.75
C ASN A 24 20.26 -3.41 -4.85
N ALA A 25 19.85 -2.87 -5.99
CA ALA A 25 20.72 -2.55 -7.12
C ALA A 25 20.47 -1.09 -7.52
N ALA A 26 21.33 -0.22 -6.98
CA ALA A 26 21.64 1.15 -7.41
C ALA A 26 20.45 2.12 -7.51
N SER A 27 20.37 3.09 -6.59
CA SER A 27 19.88 4.47 -6.82
C SER A 27 18.72 4.62 -7.83
N ARG A 28 17.62 3.88 -7.64
CA ARG A 28 16.41 4.02 -8.47
C ARG A 28 15.24 4.45 -7.61
N THR A 29 14.48 5.41 -8.12
CA THR A 29 13.29 5.97 -7.48
C THR A 29 12.06 5.10 -7.77
N ILE A 30 10.99 5.31 -7.01
CA ILE A 30 9.68 4.67 -7.25
C ILE A 30 9.13 5.07 -8.63
N ASP A 31 9.45 6.28 -9.10
CA ASP A 31 9.13 6.73 -10.46
C ASP A 31 9.87 5.94 -11.55
N ASP A 32 11.09 5.45 -11.27
CA ASP A 32 11.83 4.58 -12.19
C ASP A 32 11.21 3.17 -12.26
N LEU A 33 10.78 2.62 -11.11
CA LEU A 33 10.07 1.34 -11.04
C LEU A 33 8.69 1.43 -11.72
N ILE A 34 7.95 2.53 -11.50
CA ILE A 34 6.68 2.81 -12.16
C ILE A 34 6.89 3.07 -13.66
N GLY A 35 8.02 3.67 -14.06
CA GLY A 35 8.41 3.86 -15.46
C GLY A 35 8.73 2.56 -16.21
N GLU A 36 9.16 1.52 -15.50
CA GLU A 36 9.32 0.15 -16.01
C GLU A 36 7.98 -0.62 -16.01
N ILE A 37 7.00 -0.22 -15.19
CA ILE A 37 5.57 -0.55 -15.39
C ILE A 37 5.03 0.27 -16.58
N LYS A 38 5.67 0.13 -17.75
CA LYS A 38 5.03 0.32 -19.07
C LYS A 38 4.17 -0.91 -19.37
N ILE A 39 3.26 -1.25 -18.47
CA ILE A 39 2.14 -2.09 -18.84
C ILE A 39 1.29 -1.21 -19.74
N ALA A 40 1.32 -1.48 -21.05
CA ALA A 40 0.45 -0.83 -22.03
C ALA A 40 -0.95 -0.67 -21.42
N ARG A 41 -1.57 0.50 -21.57
CA ARG A 41 -2.91 0.83 -21.02
C ARG A 41 -3.94 -0.32 -21.10
N ALA A 42 -3.85 -1.17 -22.13
CA ALA A 42 -4.67 -2.36 -22.31
C ALA A 42 -4.37 -3.52 -21.32
N ALA A 43 -3.10 -3.77 -20.99
CA ALA A 43 -2.68 -4.83 -20.09
C ALA A 43 -2.93 -4.49 -18.61
N THR A 44 -3.07 -3.20 -18.26
CA THR A 44 -3.48 -2.77 -16.91
C THR A 44 -4.93 -3.15 -16.67
N LYS A 45 -5.84 -2.83 -17.61
CA LYS A 45 -7.25 -3.21 -17.50
C LYS A 45 -7.43 -4.73 -17.45
N ALA A 46 -6.72 -5.48 -18.29
CA ALA A 46 -6.80 -6.94 -18.29
C ALA A 46 -6.33 -7.55 -16.95
N LEU A 47 -5.28 -6.99 -16.34
CA LEU A 47 -4.83 -7.38 -15.00
C LEU A 47 -5.91 -7.11 -13.95
N PHE A 48 -6.50 -5.92 -13.95
CA PHE A 48 -7.56 -5.60 -12.98
C PHE A 48 -8.84 -6.39 -13.20
N ASP A 49 -9.26 -6.63 -14.45
CA ASP A 49 -10.40 -7.50 -14.77
C ASP A 49 -10.14 -8.94 -14.25
N ALA A 50 -8.93 -9.46 -14.44
CA ALA A 50 -8.52 -10.77 -13.94
C ALA A 50 -8.53 -10.82 -12.40
N LEU A 51 -7.96 -9.81 -11.73
CA LEU A 51 -7.94 -9.71 -10.26
C LEU A 51 -9.35 -9.59 -9.68
N SER A 52 -10.20 -8.75 -10.29
CA SER A 52 -11.59 -8.57 -9.89
C SER A 52 -12.38 -9.89 -10.01
N SER A 53 -12.13 -10.67 -11.07
CA SER A 53 -12.75 -11.99 -11.24
C SER A 53 -12.36 -13.01 -10.15
N GLN A 54 -11.29 -12.74 -9.41
CA GLN A 54 -10.82 -13.51 -8.26
C GLN A 54 -11.23 -12.89 -6.91
N GLY A 55 -12.04 -11.83 -6.92
CA GLY A 55 -12.52 -11.16 -5.71
C GLY A 55 -11.51 -10.17 -5.09
N VAL A 56 -10.46 -9.79 -5.82
CA VAL A 56 -9.55 -8.72 -5.39
C VAL A 56 -10.20 -7.37 -5.68
N ALA A 57 -10.49 -6.61 -4.62
CA ALA A 57 -11.18 -5.33 -4.72
C ALA A 57 -10.26 -4.19 -5.22
N ASP A 58 -9.01 -4.16 -4.72
CA ASP A 58 -8.04 -3.12 -5.02
C ASP A 58 -6.62 -3.69 -5.13
N VAL A 59 -5.73 -2.90 -5.74
CA VAL A 59 -4.29 -3.20 -5.79
C VAL A 59 -3.53 -2.04 -5.17
N THR A 60 -2.78 -2.34 -4.11
CA THR A 60 -1.86 -1.39 -3.50
C THR A 60 -0.42 -1.74 -3.85
N VAL A 61 0.32 -0.76 -4.37
CA VAL A 61 1.76 -0.84 -4.61
C VAL A 61 2.47 0.14 -3.71
N PHE A 62 3.69 -0.19 -3.30
CA PHE A 62 4.52 0.70 -2.50
C PHE A 62 5.98 0.54 -2.89
N GLY A 63 6.79 1.53 -2.54
CA GLY A 63 8.24 1.43 -2.62
C GLY A 63 8.92 2.23 -1.52
N LEU A 64 10.15 1.86 -1.22
CA LEU A 64 10.97 2.59 -0.26
C LEU A 64 11.51 3.86 -0.92
N GLU A 65 11.45 4.95 -0.17
CA GLU A 65 12.08 6.21 -0.55
C GLU A 65 13.58 6.21 -0.23
N ARG A 66 14.28 7.20 -0.79
CA ARG A 66 15.70 7.41 -0.47
C ARG A 66 15.87 7.72 1.02
N GLU A 67 17.01 7.33 1.58
CA GLU A 67 17.39 7.72 2.93
C GLU A 67 17.39 9.26 3.08
N GLY A 68 16.84 9.75 4.20
CA GLY A 68 16.68 11.18 4.46
C GLY A 68 15.50 11.87 3.75
N ALA A 69 14.65 11.13 3.01
CA ALA A 69 13.37 11.65 2.56
C ALA A 69 12.42 11.92 3.75
N GLU A 70 11.47 12.85 3.57
CA GLU A 70 10.48 13.18 4.61
C GLU A 70 9.49 12.03 4.91
N ALA A 71 9.30 11.14 3.94
CA ALA A 71 8.54 9.90 4.08
C ALA A 71 9.44 8.74 3.66
N GLN A 72 9.31 7.59 4.31
CA GLN A 72 10.12 6.40 4.04
C GLN A 72 9.51 5.53 2.95
N ILE A 73 8.21 5.70 2.65
CA ILE A 73 7.47 4.90 1.68
C ILE A 73 6.57 5.79 0.83
N GLU A 74 6.54 5.60 -0.49
CA GLU A 74 5.39 6.04 -1.32
C GLU A 74 4.45 4.85 -1.50
N VAL A 75 3.15 5.10 -1.33
CA VAL A 75 2.07 4.13 -1.56
C VAL A 75 1.19 4.64 -2.70
N ARG A 76 0.65 3.73 -3.52
CA ARG A 76 -0.42 4.02 -4.49
C ARG A 76 -1.43 2.89 -4.46
N SER A 77 -2.72 3.24 -4.41
CA SER A 77 -3.83 2.28 -4.36
C SER A 77 -4.75 2.50 -5.54
N PHE A 78 -5.03 1.44 -6.28
CA PHE A 78 -5.81 1.45 -7.50
C PHE A 78 -7.05 0.58 -7.36
N ALA A 79 -8.21 1.17 -7.61
CA ALA A 79 -9.50 0.50 -7.58
C ALA A 79 -10.29 0.83 -8.87
N PRO A 80 -9.85 0.36 -10.05
CA PRO A 80 -10.45 0.75 -11.33
C PRO A 80 -11.84 0.17 -11.58
N ALA A 81 -12.28 -0.79 -10.76
CA ALA A 81 -13.67 -1.25 -10.75
C ALA A 81 -14.61 -0.25 -10.04
N ASP A 82 -14.05 0.66 -9.23
CA ASP A 82 -14.77 1.69 -8.50
C ASP A 82 -14.76 3.04 -9.24
N ALA A 83 -15.53 4.00 -8.73
CA ALA A 83 -15.57 5.37 -9.26
C ALA A 83 -14.24 6.14 -9.04
N THR A 84 -13.28 5.57 -8.31
CA THR A 84 -11.99 6.16 -7.96
C THR A 84 -10.86 5.30 -8.53
N PRO A 85 -10.41 5.54 -9.77
CA PRO A 85 -9.40 4.71 -10.42
C PRO A 85 -8.06 4.62 -9.65
N GLU A 86 -7.69 5.70 -8.95
CA GLU A 86 -6.59 5.75 -7.99
C GLU A 86 -7.04 6.57 -6.78
N ASP A 87 -6.89 6.00 -5.59
CA ASP A 87 -7.26 6.66 -4.33
C ASP A 87 -6.14 7.64 -3.91
N PRO A 88 -6.44 8.93 -3.66
CA PRO A 88 -5.46 9.91 -3.23
C PRO A 88 -4.80 9.60 -1.88
N VAL A 89 -5.48 8.96 -0.93
CA VAL A 89 -4.91 8.50 0.35
C VAL A 89 -5.74 7.32 0.88
N CYS A 90 -5.26 6.10 0.67
CA CYS A 90 -6.00 4.89 1.01
C CYS A 90 -5.58 4.34 2.38
N GLY A 91 -6.46 4.44 3.38
CA GLY A 91 -6.17 3.93 4.73
C GLY A 91 -5.96 2.41 4.77
N SER A 92 -6.85 1.64 4.13
CA SER A 92 -6.72 0.17 4.07
C SER A 92 -5.44 -0.27 3.35
N GLY A 93 -5.11 0.38 2.22
CA GLY A 93 -3.88 0.12 1.48
C GLY A 93 -2.63 0.36 2.33
N ASN A 94 -2.55 1.48 3.04
CA ASN A 94 -1.46 1.76 3.97
C ASN A 94 -1.39 0.75 5.13
N GLY A 95 -2.52 0.22 5.58
CA GLY A 95 -2.58 -0.78 6.65
C GLY A 95 -1.97 -2.11 6.21
N CYS A 96 -2.28 -2.55 4.98
CA CYS A 96 -1.67 -3.73 4.37
C CYS A 96 -0.15 -3.57 4.22
N VAL A 97 0.30 -2.40 3.76
CA VAL A 97 1.74 -2.09 3.64
C VAL A 97 2.42 -2.12 5.01
N ALA A 98 1.81 -1.52 6.04
CA ALA A 98 2.36 -1.54 7.40
C ALA A 98 2.52 -2.95 7.96
N ALA A 99 1.53 -3.82 7.76
CA ALA A 99 1.62 -5.22 8.16
C ALA A 99 2.76 -5.95 7.45
N LEU A 100 2.96 -5.69 6.16
CA LEU A 100 4.05 -6.28 5.37
C LEU A 100 5.42 -5.75 5.81
N VAL A 101 5.56 -4.44 6.02
CA VAL A 101 6.80 -3.80 6.51
C VAL A 101 7.23 -4.42 7.83
N ARG A 102 6.30 -4.58 8.78
CA ARG A 102 6.58 -5.22 10.08
C ARG A 102 6.94 -6.69 9.94
N ARG A 103 6.22 -7.44 9.10
CA ARG A 103 6.43 -8.88 8.91
C ARG A 103 7.80 -9.19 8.29
N GLU A 104 8.20 -8.40 7.30
CA GLU A 104 9.44 -8.62 6.52
C GLU A 104 10.64 -7.80 7.04
N GLY A 105 10.43 -6.90 8.02
CA GLY A 105 11.48 -6.05 8.56
C GLY A 105 12.08 -5.08 7.54
N LEU A 106 11.24 -4.51 6.67
CA LEU A 106 11.70 -3.69 5.53
C LEU A 106 12.29 -2.34 5.94
N LEU A 107 11.91 -1.83 7.12
CA LEU A 107 12.41 -0.61 7.71
C LEU A 107 12.88 -0.89 9.13
N ALA A 108 13.93 -0.19 9.54
CA ALA A 108 14.37 -0.18 10.93
C ALA A 108 13.49 0.75 11.77
N GLY A 109 13.36 0.44 13.06
CA GLY A 109 12.60 1.25 14.01
C GLY A 109 11.16 0.76 14.23
N ASP A 110 10.42 1.54 15.01
CA ASP A 110 9.04 1.27 15.44
C ASP A 110 8.02 2.15 14.74
N SER A 111 8.43 2.96 13.77
CA SER A 111 7.56 3.93 13.12
C SER A 111 8.09 4.35 11.74
N TYR A 112 7.17 4.78 10.88
CA TYR A 112 7.51 5.40 9.60
C TYR A 112 6.36 6.28 9.10
N VAL A 113 6.65 7.13 8.12
CA VAL A 113 5.67 7.93 7.39
C VAL A 113 5.57 7.41 5.96
N ALA A 114 4.36 7.07 5.54
CA ALA A 114 4.03 6.85 4.13
C ALA A 114 3.48 8.13 3.52
N ARG A 115 3.82 8.38 2.25
CA ARG A 115 3.19 9.39 1.41
C ARG A 115 2.37 8.75 0.29
N GLN A 116 1.28 9.39 -0.11
CA GLN A 116 0.41 8.93 -1.20
C GLN A 116 -0.25 10.11 -1.93
N GLY A 117 -0.55 9.90 -3.21
CA GLY A 117 -1.34 10.83 -4.01
C GLY A 117 -0.54 11.89 -4.77
N GLY A 118 0.79 11.85 -4.72
CA GLY A 118 1.67 12.80 -5.44
C GLY A 118 1.36 12.86 -6.94
N ARG A 119 1.09 11.71 -7.57
CA ARG A 119 0.69 11.60 -8.99
C ARG A 119 -0.69 12.20 -9.30
N LEU A 120 -1.53 12.40 -8.28
CA LEU A 120 -2.85 13.03 -8.37
C LEU A 120 -2.82 14.51 -7.95
N GLY A 121 -1.64 15.09 -7.70
CA GLY A 121 -1.49 16.45 -7.19
C GLY A 121 -1.93 16.61 -5.73
N ARG A 122 -1.87 15.53 -4.95
CA ARG A 122 -2.12 15.50 -3.50
C ARG A 122 -0.82 15.17 -2.76
N ASP A 123 -0.76 15.47 -1.47
CA ASP A 123 0.39 15.14 -0.61
C ASP A 123 -0.11 14.52 0.70
N GLY A 124 -0.75 13.36 0.59
CA GLY A 124 -1.26 12.65 1.75
C GLY A 124 -0.11 12.05 2.56
N ARG A 125 -0.18 12.18 3.88
CA ARG A 125 0.81 11.63 4.81
C ARG A 125 0.14 10.77 5.85
N VAL A 126 0.63 9.54 5.98
CA VAL A 126 0.12 8.53 6.89
C VAL A 126 1.25 8.13 7.83
N GLU A 127 1.07 8.43 9.10
CA GLU A 127 1.99 8.06 10.17
C GLU A 127 1.65 6.66 10.68
N ILE A 128 2.66 5.80 10.71
CA ILE A 128 2.56 4.42 11.18
C ILE A 128 3.43 4.25 12.41
N ARG A 129 2.88 3.60 13.43
CA ARG A 129 3.61 3.19 14.64
C ARG A 129 3.32 1.73 14.97
N PHE A 130 4.37 0.99 15.24
CA PHE A 130 4.34 -0.39 15.69
C PHE A 130 4.51 -0.43 17.20
N ASP A 131 3.59 -1.11 17.87
CA ASP A 131 3.68 -1.33 19.32
C ASP A 131 4.26 -2.72 19.62
N GLU A 132 4.84 -2.86 20.82
CA GLU A 132 5.49 -4.10 21.27
C GLU A 132 4.51 -5.27 21.31
N ASP A 133 3.24 -4.99 21.60
CA ASP A 133 2.18 -5.99 21.76
C ASP A 133 1.67 -6.62 20.46
N GLY A 134 2.12 -6.15 19.29
CA GLY A 134 1.55 -6.60 18.00
C GLY A 134 0.82 -5.52 17.22
N SER A 135 0.39 -4.46 17.90
CA SER A 135 -0.50 -3.46 17.34
C SER A 135 0.18 -2.60 16.27
N ILE A 136 -0.59 -2.21 15.27
CA ILE A 136 -0.20 -1.26 14.24
C ILE A 136 -1.16 -0.08 14.35
N TRP A 137 -0.61 1.07 14.70
CA TRP A 137 -1.33 2.33 14.77
C TRP A 137 -1.12 3.11 13.50
N MET A 138 -2.19 3.68 12.97
CA MET A 138 -2.17 4.57 11.82
C MET A 138 -2.84 5.88 12.18
N GLY A 139 -2.22 6.99 11.77
CA GLY A 139 -2.75 8.33 11.95
C GLY A 139 -2.32 9.27 10.83
N GLY A 140 -2.87 10.48 10.88
CA GLY A 140 -2.51 11.56 9.96
C GLY A 140 -3.21 12.85 10.36
N GLN A 141 -2.74 13.97 9.83
CA GLN A 141 -3.38 15.26 10.04
C GLN A 141 -4.59 15.43 9.12
N ALA A 142 -5.62 16.10 9.62
CA ALA A 142 -6.82 16.44 8.86
C ALA A 142 -7.11 17.94 8.96
N VAL A 143 -7.72 18.50 7.92
CA VAL A 143 -8.17 19.89 7.87
C VAL A 143 -9.67 19.92 7.56
N THR A 144 -10.44 20.63 8.36
CA THR A 144 -11.86 20.87 8.09
C THR A 144 -12.01 21.79 6.88
N CYS A 145 -12.48 21.26 5.75
CA CYS A 145 -12.69 22.04 4.52
C CYS A 145 -14.08 22.69 4.45
N VAL A 146 -15.09 22.05 5.05
CA VAL A 146 -16.48 22.52 5.07
C VAL A 146 -17.04 22.24 6.45
N GLU A 147 -17.63 23.27 7.05
CA GLU A 147 -18.35 23.18 8.32
C GLU A 147 -19.72 23.82 8.15
N GLY A 148 -20.77 23.16 8.64
CA GLY A 148 -22.14 23.63 8.47
C GLY A 148 -23.17 22.67 9.04
N LEU A 149 -24.43 22.87 8.66
CA LEU A 149 -25.58 22.06 9.09
C LEU A 149 -26.23 21.40 7.88
N LEU A 150 -26.53 20.11 7.99
CA LEU A 150 -27.33 19.39 6.99
C LEU A 150 -28.80 19.43 7.41
N ASN A 151 -29.62 20.16 6.68
CA ASN A 151 -31.06 20.15 6.87
C ASN A 151 -31.65 18.94 6.12
N THR A 152 -32.22 18.02 6.88
CA THR A 152 -32.95 16.85 6.37
C THR A 152 -34.42 17.16 6.16
#